data_AF-A0A962AXH6-F1
#
_entry.id   AF-A0A962AXH6-F1
#
_cell.length_a   1.000
_cell.length_b   1.000
_cell.length_c   1.000
_cell.angle_alpha   90.00
_cell.angle_beta   90.00
_cell.angle_gamma   90.00
#
_symmetry.space_group_name_H-M   'P 1'
#
loop_
_entity.id
_entity.type
_entity.pdbx_description
1 polymer ?
#
loop_
_entity_poly.entity_id
_entity_poly.type
_entity_poly.pdbx_seq_one_letter_code
_entity_poly.pdbx_strand_id
1 'polypeptide(L)'
;IGRGTATFDGLSIAWAVMEHLHDSNKSRALFATHFHELTQLGQRLGRLKNLTMRVADWNGEVVFLHEVISGAADRSYGIQVAKLAGLPGSVVERAKHILSELEASDRRAPVEKLIADLPLFSARPAPAPKTEVKKDSLREKLAGLDPDELTPRDALEALYELRRLAKD
;
A
#
# COMPACT_ATOMS: atom_id res chain seq x y z
N ILE A 1 11.68 -6.73 8.49
CA ILE A 1 11.17 -5.39 8.88
C ILE A 1 9.70 -5.27 8.49
N GLY A 2 8.87 -4.54 9.25
CA GLY A 2 7.46 -4.33 8.91
C GLY A 2 6.56 -5.56 9.00
N ARG A 3 6.81 -6.49 9.94
CA ARG A 3 6.04 -7.75 10.09
C ARG A 3 5.17 -7.84 11.34
N GLY A 4 5.42 -7.00 12.34
CA GLY A 4 4.74 -7.04 13.63
C GLY A 4 3.54 -6.10 13.74
N THR A 5 3.03 -5.62 12.61
CA THR A 5 1.93 -4.64 12.53
C THR A 5 1.02 -4.99 11.35
N ALA A 6 -0.05 -4.23 11.15
CA ALA A 6 -0.95 -4.35 10.01
C ALA A 6 -0.18 -4.34 8.68
N THR A 7 -0.67 -5.09 7.69
CA THR A 7 0.05 -5.30 6.41
C THR A 7 0.44 -3.99 5.73
N PHE A 8 -0.48 -3.03 5.62
CA PHE A 8 -0.20 -1.73 4.97
C PHE A 8 0.75 -0.85 5.78
N ASP A 9 0.66 -0.87 7.11
CA ASP A 9 1.58 -0.15 7.99
C ASP A 9 3.01 -0.73 7.85
N GLY A 10 3.12 -2.06 7.89
CA GLY A 10 4.37 -2.78 7.71
C GLY A 10 5.02 -2.52 6.35
N LEU A 11 4.22 -2.51 5.28
CA LEU A 11 4.66 -2.16 3.93
C LEU A 11 5.16 -0.72 3.86
N SER A 12 4.41 0.23 4.43
CA SER A 12 4.75 1.65 4.41
C SER A 12 6.06 1.94 5.13
N ILE A 13 6.28 1.33 6.30
CA ILE A 13 7.53 1.45 7.04
C ILE A 13 8.70 0.84 6.23
N ALA A 14 8.51 -0.35 5.68
CA ALA A 14 9.55 -1.02 4.90
C ALA A 14 9.95 -0.21 3.65
N TRP A 15 8.96 0.40 2.99
CA TRP A 15 9.14 1.29 1.85
C TRP A 15 9.97 2.53 2.22
N ALA A 16 9.52 3.27 3.24
CA ALA A 16 10.21 4.49 3.69
C ALA A 16 11.66 4.22 4.11
N VAL A 17 11.92 3.08 4.76
CA VAL A 17 13.28 2.66 5.11
C VAL A 17 14.11 2.39 3.86
N MET A 18 13.56 1.75 2.84
CA MET A 18 14.27 1.48 1.59
C MET A 18 14.62 2.77 0.85
N GLU A 19 13.70 3.72 0.77
CA GLU A 19 13.95 5.05 0.20
C GLU A 19 15.01 5.82 0.99
N HIS A 20 14.94 5.80 2.32
CA HIS A 20 15.94 6.48 3.15
C HIS A 20 17.34 5.85 3.00
N LEU A 21 17.40 4.51 2.98
CA LEU A 21 18.64 3.76 2.74
C LEU A 21 19.23 4.11 1.37
N HIS A 22 18.38 4.21 0.35
CA HIS A 22 18.78 4.65 -0.97
C HIS A 22 19.24 6.12 -0.93
N ASP A 23 18.36 7.09 -0.71
CA ASP A 23 18.65 8.51 -0.96
C ASP A 23 19.63 9.14 0.03
N SER A 24 19.58 8.75 1.31
CA SER A 24 20.28 9.45 2.39
C SER A 24 21.49 8.66 2.90
N ASN A 25 21.26 7.46 3.41
CA ASN A 25 22.31 6.66 4.05
C ASN A 25 23.36 6.15 3.03
N LYS A 26 22.92 5.66 1.87
CA LYS A 26 23.75 5.20 0.74
C LYS A 26 24.73 4.07 1.04
N SER A 27 24.61 3.37 2.17
CA SER A 27 25.40 2.15 2.44
C SER A 27 25.01 1.00 1.51
N ARG A 28 25.89 0.00 1.41
CA ARG A 28 25.57 -1.26 0.76
C ARG A 28 24.60 -2.04 1.67
N ALA A 29 23.43 -2.39 1.14
CA ALA A 29 22.39 -3.08 1.89
C ALA A 29 21.85 -4.28 1.12
N LEU A 30 21.47 -5.33 1.86
CA LEU A 30 20.64 -6.43 1.38
C LEU A 30 19.31 -6.34 2.12
N PHE A 31 18.21 -6.30 1.38
CA PHE A 31 16.86 -6.15 1.95
C PHE A 31 16.02 -7.36 1.60
N ALA A 32 15.99 -8.36 2.49
CA ALA A 32 15.13 -9.53 2.34
C ALA A 32 13.69 -9.21 2.79
N THR A 33 12.70 -9.46 1.93
CA THR A 33 11.29 -9.12 2.19
C THR A 33 10.34 -10.13 1.53
N HIS A 34 9.12 -10.23 2.06
CA HIS A 34 7.98 -10.87 1.38
C HIS A 34 7.09 -9.89 0.63
N PHE A 35 7.28 -8.58 0.82
CA PHE A 35 6.42 -7.58 0.21
C PHE A 35 6.76 -7.51 -1.27
N HIS A 36 5.91 -8.08 -2.10
CA HIS A 36 6.11 -8.09 -3.55
C HIS A 36 5.97 -6.68 -4.13
N GLU A 37 5.15 -5.84 -3.51
CA GLU A 37 4.91 -4.44 -3.86
C GLU A 37 6.19 -3.60 -3.86
N LEU A 38 7.15 -3.92 -2.98
CA LEU A 38 8.45 -3.24 -2.92
C LEU A 38 9.31 -3.48 -4.16
N THR A 39 9.06 -4.53 -4.94
CA THR A 39 9.83 -4.79 -6.16
C THR A 39 9.64 -3.69 -7.21
N GLN A 40 8.50 -2.97 -7.18
CA GLN A 40 8.24 -1.85 -8.07
C GLN A 40 9.21 -0.68 -7.87
N LEU A 41 9.80 -0.55 -6.67
CA LEU A 41 10.82 0.46 -6.39
C LEU A 41 12.06 0.32 -7.27
N GLY A 42 12.34 -0.88 -7.80
CA GLY A 42 13.46 -1.09 -8.74
C GLY A 42 13.35 -0.29 -10.03
N GLN A 43 12.15 0.15 -10.40
CA GLN A 43 11.93 1.02 -11.57
C GLN A 43 12.19 2.50 -11.24
N ARG A 44 12.07 2.91 -9.97
CA ARG A 44 12.18 4.31 -9.51
C ARG A 44 13.55 4.63 -8.92
N LEU A 45 14.14 3.68 -8.18
CA LEU A 45 15.39 3.86 -7.46
C LEU A 45 16.55 3.28 -8.27
N GLY A 46 17.30 4.13 -8.96
CA GLY A 46 18.29 3.71 -9.97
C GLY A 46 19.42 2.79 -9.48
N ARG A 47 19.72 2.76 -8.17
CA ARG A 47 20.72 1.85 -7.58
C ARG A 47 20.12 0.58 -6.99
N LEU A 48 18.79 0.47 -6.93
CA LEU A 48 18.12 -0.72 -6.44
C LEU A 48 18.13 -1.79 -7.53
N LYS A 49 18.46 -3.03 -7.14
CA LYS A 49 18.37 -4.21 -8.00
C LYS A 49 17.53 -5.27 -7.31
N ASN A 50 16.48 -5.73 -7.97
CA ASN A 50 15.67 -6.85 -7.48
C ASN A 50 16.42 -8.16 -7.71
N LEU A 51 16.47 -8.98 -6.68
CA LEU A 51 17.02 -10.32 -6.70
C LEU A 51 15.98 -11.27 -6.09
N THR A 52 15.93 -12.50 -6.59
CA THR A 52 15.05 -13.55 -6.07
C THR A 52 15.79 -14.88 -5.99
N MET A 53 15.31 -15.78 -5.12
CA MET A 53 15.78 -17.16 -5.07
C MET A 53 15.13 -17.94 -6.20
N ARG A 54 15.92 -18.71 -6.96
CA ARG A 54 15.41 -19.53 -8.04
C ARG A 54 14.64 -20.73 -7.49
N VAL A 55 13.48 -20.94 -8.08
CA VAL A 55 12.55 -22.03 -7.75
C VAL A 55 12.25 -22.81 -9.01
N ALA A 56 12.20 -24.14 -8.91
CA ALA A 56 11.83 -25.04 -9.99
C ALA A 56 10.63 -25.90 -9.58
N ASP A 57 9.72 -26.16 -10.52
CA ASP A 57 8.66 -27.15 -10.36
C ASP A 57 9.15 -28.50 -10.92
N TRP A 58 9.11 -29.55 -10.10
CA TRP A 58 9.48 -30.92 -10.47
C TRP A 58 8.42 -31.90 -9.98
N ASN A 59 7.77 -32.63 -10.89
CA ASN A 59 6.70 -33.60 -10.56
C ASN A 59 5.58 -33.05 -9.65
N GLY A 60 5.22 -31.78 -9.82
CA GLY A 60 4.21 -31.12 -8.99
C GLY A 60 4.72 -30.72 -7.59
N GLU A 61 6.03 -30.77 -7.37
CA GLU A 61 6.69 -30.31 -6.15
C GLU A 61 7.59 -29.12 -6.44
N VAL A 62 7.66 -28.20 -5.47
CA VAL A 62 8.50 -27.01 -5.54
C VAL A 62 9.87 -27.34 -4.99
N VAL A 63 10.91 -27.10 -5.79
CA VAL A 63 12.32 -27.30 -5.45
C VAL A 63 13.00 -25.95 -5.35
N PHE A 64 13.57 -25.65 -4.18
CA PHE A 64 14.39 -24.45 -3.96
C PHE A 64 15.82 -24.74 -4.42
N LEU A 65 16.29 -24.03 -5.46
CA LEU A 65 17.60 -24.28 -6.04
C LEU A 65 18.75 -23.57 -5.30
N HIS A 66 18.42 -22.78 -4.27
CA HIS A 66 19.36 -21.97 -3.49
C HIS A 66 20.25 -21.03 -4.33
N GLU A 67 19.83 -20.73 -5.56
CA GLU A 67 20.52 -19.85 -6.49
C GLU A 67 19.87 -18.46 -6.45
N VAL A 68 20.67 -17.41 -6.30
CA VAL A 68 20.18 -16.01 -6.39
C VAL A 68 20.24 -15.56 -7.84
N ILE A 69 19.09 -15.14 -8.38
CA ILE A 69 18.97 -14.63 -9.75
C ILE A 69 18.41 -13.21 -9.76
N SER A 70 18.71 -12.46 -10.82
CA SER A 70 18.14 -11.13 -11.05
C SER A 70 16.64 -11.22 -11.34
N GLY A 71 15.85 -10.31 -10.75
CA GLY A 71 14.42 -10.21 -10.98
C GLY A 71 13.60 -10.24 -9.70
N ALA A 72 12.28 -10.26 -9.86
CA ALA A 72 11.31 -10.44 -8.80
C ALA A 72 10.70 -11.86 -8.90
N ALA A 73 10.22 -12.39 -7.79
CA ALA A 73 9.43 -13.63 -7.81
C ALA A 73 8.12 -13.42 -8.57
N ASP A 74 7.70 -14.45 -9.32
CA ASP A 74 6.47 -14.53 -10.09
C ASP A 74 5.22 -14.81 -9.24
N ARG A 75 5.40 -15.49 -8.10
CA ARG A 75 4.31 -15.87 -7.18
C ARG A 75 4.81 -16.16 -5.76
N SER A 76 3.86 -16.26 -4.83
CA SER A 76 4.11 -16.71 -3.46
C SER A 76 4.08 -18.24 -3.38
N TYR A 77 5.05 -18.82 -2.68
CA TYR A 77 5.18 -20.28 -2.49
C TYR A 77 4.79 -20.75 -1.09
N GLY A 78 4.06 -19.93 -0.32
CA GLY A 78 3.76 -20.20 1.09
C GLY A 78 3.04 -21.53 1.34
N ILE A 79 2.06 -21.89 0.49
CA ILE A 79 1.31 -23.15 0.61
C ILE A 79 2.21 -24.35 0.30
N GLN A 80 3.11 -24.22 -0.66
CA GLN A 80 4.06 -25.27 -1.04
C GLN A 80 5.12 -25.47 0.05
N VAL A 81 5.58 -24.40 0.68
CA VAL A 81 6.44 -24.48 1.88
C VAL A 81 5.70 -25.17 3.03
N ALA A 82 4.41 -24.89 3.23
CA ALA A 82 3.59 -25.57 4.24
C ALA A 82 3.46 -27.09 3.96
N LYS A 83 3.28 -27.49 2.69
CA LYS A 83 3.31 -28.91 2.30
C LYS A 83 4.66 -29.55 2.65
N LEU A 84 5.77 -28.91 2.30
CA LEU A 84 7.12 -29.39 2.61
C LEU A 84 7.40 -29.47 4.12
N ALA A 85 6.79 -28.59 4.92
CA ALA A 85 6.85 -28.62 6.38
C ALA A 85 6.03 -29.77 7.00
N GLY A 86 5.33 -30.57 6.19
CA GLY A 86 4.58 -31.73 6.66
C GLY A 86 3.18 -31.42 7.17
N LEU A 87 2.58 -30.29 6.76
CA LEU A 87 1.18 -30.02 7.10
C LEU A 87 0.25 -31.10 6.48
N PRO A 88 -0.85 -31.47 7.16
CA PRO A 88 -1.80 -32.45 6.64
C PRO A 88 -2.35 -32.04 5.27
N GLY A 89 -2.51 -33.00 4.37
CA GLY A 89 -3.00 -32.75 3.00
C GLY A 89 -4.34 -32.01 2.98
N SER A 90 -5.26 -32.32 3.91
CA SER A 90 -6.54 -31.62 4.05
C SER A 90 -6.38 -30.12 4.34
N VAL A 91 -5.38 -29.74 5.13
CA VAL A 91 -5.07 -28.33 5.43
C VAL A 91 -4.49 -27.63 4.21
N VAL A 92 -3.57 -28.29 3.51
CA VAL A 92 -2.96 -27.76 2.27
C VAL A 92 -4.03 -27.52 1.20
N GLU A 93 -4.94 -28.48 0.98
CA GLU A 93 -6.03 -28.34 0.01
C GLU A 93 -7.01 -27.23 0.40
N ARG A 94 -7.37 -27.13 1.70
CA ARG A 94 -8.22 -26.02 2.16
C ARG A 94 -7.54 -24.66 1.95
N ALA A 95 -6.24 -24.56 2.23
CA ALA A 95 -5.49 -23.31 2.02
C ALA A 95 -5.46 -22.90 0.53
N LYS A 96 -5.33 -23.85 -0.40
CA LYS A 96 -5.41 -23.57 -1.85
C LYS A 96 -6.77 -23.02 -2.26
N HIS A 97 -7.85 -23.60 -1.74
CA HIS A 97 -9.21 -23.11 -1.98
C HIS A 97 -9.40 -21.68 -1.46
N ILE A 98 -8.99 -21.41 -0.22
CA ILE A 98 -9.08 -20.06 0.37
C ILE A 98 -8.27 -19.05 -0.44
N LEU A 99 -7.04 -19.39 -0.84
CA LEU A 99 -6.21 -18.51 -1.66
C LEU A 99 -6.91 -18.17 -2.99
N SER A 100 -7.51 -19.16 -3.64
CA SER A 100 -8.23 -18.96 -4.90
C SER A 100 -9.43 -18.02 -4.73
N GLU A 101 -10.16 -18.14 -3.63
CA GLU A 101 -11.28 -17.24 -3.29
C GLU A 101 -10.81 -15.80 -3.01
N LEU A 102 -9.70 -15.65 -2.29
CA LEU A 102 -9.11 -14.35 -1.99
C LEU A 102 -8.60 -13.67 -3.26
N GLU A 103 -7.84 -14.37 -4.11
CA GLU A 103 -7.35 -13.83 -5.38
C GLU A 103 -8.49 -13.45 -6.33
N ALA A 104 -9.57 -14.24 -6.38
CA ALA A 104 -10.75 -13.91 -7.17
C ALA A 104 -11.48 -12.66 -6.65
N SER A 105 -11.45 -12.44 -5.34
CA SER A 105 -12.03 -11.26 -4.69
C SER A 105 -11.16 -10.02 -4.89
N ASP A 106 -9.84 -10.17 -4.80
CA ASP A 106 -8.85 -9.09 -4.93
C ASP A 106 -8.76 -8.56 -6.38
N ARG A 107 -9.00 -9.42 -7.39
CA ARG A 107 -9.14 -8.98 -8.79
C ARG A 107 -10.26 -7.95 -9.03
N ARG A 108 -11.20 -7.77 -8.08
CA ARG A 108 -12.24 -6.74 -8.15
C ARG A 108 -11.78 -5.38 -7.62
N ALA A 109 -10.66 -5.33 -6.90
CA ALA A 109 -10.01 -4.10 -6.42
C ALA A 109 -8.52 -4.18 -6.78
N PRO A 110 -8.10 -3.71 -7.97
CA PRO A 110 -6.72 -3.85 -8.40
C PRO A 110 -5.78 -3.27 -7.35
N VAL A 111 -4.84 -4.09 -6.86
CA VAL A 111 -3.78 -3.64 -5.94
C VAL A 111 -2.99 -2.47 -6.56
N GLU A 112 -2.90 -2.42 -7.89
CA GLU A 112 -2.35 -1.28 -8.65
C GLU A 112 -3.15 0.02 -8.47
N LYS A 113 -4.49 -0.06 -8.33
CA LYS A 113 -5.32 1.08 -7.95
C LYS A 113 -5.15 1.44 -6.48
N LEU A 114 -5.05 0.46 -5.57
CA LEU A 114 -4.80 0.75 -4.16
C LEU A 114 -3.44 1.44 -3.91
N ILE A 115 -2.38 1.02 -4.63
CA ILE A 115 -1.07 1.67 -4.57
C ILE A 115 -1.11 3.08 -5.18
N ALA A 116 -1.92 3.29 -6.22
CA ALA A 116 -2.13 4.60 -6.84
C ALA A 116 -3.03 5.53 -6.00
N ASP A 117 -4.00 4.98 -5.26
CA ASP A 117 -5.01 5.71 -4.48
C ASP A 117 -4.57 6.01 -3.04
N LEU A 118 -3.44 5.45 -2.59
CA LEU A 118 -2.83 5.85 -1.33
C LEU A 118 -2.09 7.19 -1.56
N PRO A 119 -2.55 8.32 -0.95
CA PRO A 119 -1.87 9.62 -1.06
C PRO A 119 -0.45 9.62 -0.45
N LEU A 120 -0.06 8.51 0.17
CA LEU A 120 1.29 8.22 0.64
C LEU A 120 2.31 8.01 -0.50
N PHE A 121 1.87 7.69 -1.72
CA PHE A 121 2.74 7.32 -2.86
C PHE A 121 2.83 8.39 -3.96
N SER A 122 2.04 9.47 -3.86
CA SER A 122 2.30 10.69 -4.63
C SER A 122 3.57 11.34 -4.10
N ALA A 123 4.52 11.56 -5.01
CA ALA A 123 5.87 12.08 -4.79
C ALA A 123 6.04 12.94 -3.52
N ARG A 124 7.08 12.60 -2.74
CA ARG A 124 7.76 13.41 -1.71
C ARG A 124 7.26 14.86 -1.75
N PRO A 125 6.56 15.38 -0.73
CA PRO A 125 6.21 16.79 -0.75
C PRO A 125 7.53 17.55 -0.78
N ALA A 126 7.77 18.27 -1.88
CA ALA A 126 8.76 19.33 -1.90
C ALA A 126 8.48 20.20 -0.65
N PRO A 127 9.52 20.77 0.01
CA PRO A 127 9.29 21.69 1.10
C PRO A 127 8.27 22.72 0.61
N ALA A 128 7.11 22.75 1.27
CA ALA A 128 5.92 23.38 0.72
C ALA A 128 6.30 24.80 0.24
N PRO A 129 6.07 25.16 -1.03
CA PRO A 129 5.98 26.58 -1.34
C PRO A 129 4.89 27.11 -0.42
N LYS A 130 5.10 28.28 0.20
CA LYS A 130 4.08 28.97 0.98
C LYS A 130 2.89 29.24 0.04
N THR A 131 1.98 28.28 -0.06
CA THR A 131 0.72 28.45 -0.74
C THR A 131 -0.06 29.40 0.13
N GLU A 132 -0.27 30.61 -0.38
CA GLU A 132 -1.31 31.48 0.12
C GLU A 132 -2.60 30.66 0.13
N VAL A 133 -3.04 30.29 1.34
CA VAL A 133 -4.31 29.62 1.55
C VAL A 133 -5.35 30.61 1.02
N LYS A 134 -5.92 30.33 -0.15
CA LYS A 134 -7.15 31.00 -0.57
C LYS A 134 -8.14 30.79 0.57
N LYS A 135 -8.50 31.88 1.25
CA LYS A 135 -9.49 31.87 2.32
C LYS A 135 -10.75 31.21 1.79
N ASP A 136 -11.04 30.04 2.32
CA ASP A 136 -12.23 29.28 2.00
C ASP A 136 -13.35 29.82 2.87
N SER A 137 -13.97 30.91 2.39
CA SER A 137 -15.03 31.64 3.06
C SER A 137 -16.23 30.74 3.40
N LEU A 138 -16.46 29.69 2.62
CA LEU A 138 -17.49 28.69 2.88
C LEU A 138 -17.16 27.88 4.14
N ARG A 139 -15.92 27.38 4.25
CA ARG A 139 -15.48 26.61 5.43
C ARG A 139 -15.47 27.44 6.70
N GLU A 140 -15.04 28.70 6.63
CA GLU A 140 -15.06 29.60 7.79
C GLU A 140 -16.49 29.84 8.29
N LYS A 141 -17.43 30.09 7.36
CA LYS A 141 -18.84 30.31 7.72
C LYS A 141 -19.50 29.05 8.27
N LEU A 142 -19.20 27.88 7.71
CA LEU A 142 -19.75 26.60 8.17
C LEU A 142 -19.25 26.25 9.59
N ALA A 143 -17.97 26.52 9.89
CA ALA A 143 -17.38 26.24 11.20
C ALA A 143 -17.93 27.13 12.33
N GLY A 144 -18.51 28.29 11.99
CA GLY A 144 -19.12 29.20 12.95
C GLY A 144 -20.62 28.99 13.20
N LEU A 145 -21.25 28.00 12.57
CA LEU A 145 -22.66 27.69 12.78
C LEU A 145 -22.82 26.63 13.88
N ASP A 146 -23.67 26.92 14.86
CA ASP A 146 -24.14 25.95 15.85
C ASP A 146 -25.60 25.58 15.54
N PRO A 147 -25.88 24.39 14.99
CA PRO A 147 -27.22 23.97 14.64
C PRO A 147 -28.19 23.90 15.82
N ASP A 148 -27.67 23.70 17.05
CA ASP A 148 -28.50 23.51 18.24
C ASP A 148 -29.00 24.85 18.82
N GLU A 149 -28.39 25.97 18.43
CA GLU A 149 -28.79 27.33 18.84
C GLU A 149 -29.61 28.09 17.79
N LEU A 150 -29.81 27.51 16.59
CA LEU A 150 -30.51 28.18 15.49
C LEU A 150 -32.02 27.94 15.54
N THR A 151 -32.80 29.00 15.33
CA THR A 151 -34.23 28.82 15.06
C THR A 151 -34.42 28.21 13.67
N PRO A 152 -35.56 27.54 13.40
CA PRO A 152 -35.82 26.95 12.08
C PRO A 152 -35.73 27.93 10.91
N ARG A 153 -36.00 29.23 11.17
CA ARG A 153 -35.87 30.28 10.17
C ARG A 153 -34.40 30.64 9.91
N ASP A 154 -33.62 30.78 10.96
CA ASP A 154 -32.18 31.13 10.87
C ASP A 154 -31.38 30.00 10.23
N ALA A 155 -31.72 28.74 10.54
CA ALA A 155 -31.13 27.57 9.90
C ALA A 155 -31.39 27.57 8.37
N LEU A 156 -32.62 27.91 7.95
CA LEU A 156 -32.96 27.99 6.53
C LEU A 156 -32.18 29.11 5.83
N GLU A 157 -32.06 30.27 6.47
CA GLU A 157 -31.29 31.41 5.95
C GLU A 157 -29.80 31.10 5.83
N ALA A 158 -29.21 30.44 6.84
CA ALA A 158 -27.83 29.97 6.82
C ALA A 158 -27.56 29.00 5.66
N LEU A 159 -28.49 28.09 5.34
CA LEU A 159 -28.37 27.18 4.19
C LEU A 159 -28.35 27.94 2.85
N TYR A 160 -29.15 29.00 2.70
CA TYR A 160 -29.12 29.85 1.50
C TYR A 160 -27.80 30.63 1.40
N GLU A 161 -27.27 31.14 2.50
CA GLU A 161 -25.96 31.81 2.53
C GLU A 161 -24.82 30.87 2.13
N LEU A 162 -24.78 29.66 2.71
CA LEU A 162 -23.77 28.65 2.37
C LEU A 162 -23.86 28.24 0.90
N ARG A 163 -25.08 28.10 0.36
CA ARG A 163 -25.28 27.79 -1.06
C ARG A 163 -24.82 28.91 -1.99
N ARG A 164 -24.86 30.17 -1.53
CA ARG A 164 -24.34 31.32 -2.28
C ARG A 164 -22.81 31.30 -2.29
N LEU A 165 -22.20 31.12 -1.12
CA LEU A 165 -20.75 31.03 -0.96
C LEU A 165 -20.13 29.83 -1.71
N ALA A 166 -20.88 28.75 -1.91
CA ALA A 166 -20.43 27.58 -2.65
C ALA A 166 -20.54 27.73 -4.19
N LYS A 167 -21.21 28.77 -4.69
CA LYS A 167 -21.34 29.07 -6.13
C LYS A 167 -20.35 30.12 -6.63
N ASP A 168 -19.80 30.92 -5.73
CA ASP A 168 -18.72 31.89 -5.98
C ASP A 168 -17.35 31.18 -5.97
#